data_AF-A0A0D6LVQ7-F1
#
_entry.id   AF-A0A0D6LVQ7-F1
#
_cell.length_a   1.000
_cell.length_b   1.000
_cell.length_c   1.000
_cell.angle_alpha   90.00
_cell.angle_beta   90.00
_cell.angle_gamma   90.00
#
_symmetry.space_group_name_H-M   'P 1'
#
loop_
_entity.id
_entity.type
_entity.pdbx_description
1 polymer ?
#
loop_
_entity_poly.entity_id
_entity_poly.type
_entity_poly.pdbx_seq_one_letter_code
_entity_poly.pdbx_strand_id
1 'polypeptide(L)'
;MRLALEMRQYEEATIFVVDSSDNGSICEACEEIVDLLKIPELQGIALLIFANKQDTEDCMSAGEITSGLKLQNIKDREHKVIKSQEVW
;
A
#
# COMPACT_ATOMS: atom_id res chain seq x y z
N MET A 1 26.51 -13.80 -14.89
CA MET A 1 25.68 -12.97 -13.97
C MET A 1 24.33 -13.62 -13.85
N ARG A 2 24.00 -14.20 -12.69
CA ARG A 2 22.68 -14.78 -12.43
C ARG A 2 21.79 -13.65 -11.90
N LEU A 3 20.74 -13.27 -12.65
CA LEU A 3 19.69 -12.40 -12.14
C LEU A 3 19.03 -13.13 -10.97
N ALA A 4 19.15 -12.59 -9.76
CA ALA A 4 18.40 -13.08 -8.61
C ALA A 4 16.94 -12.66 -8.82
N LEU A 5 16.09 -13.61 -9.19
CA LEU A 5 14.66 -13.49 -8.99
C LEU A 5 14.43 -13.62 -7.48
N GLU A 6 14.25 -12.50 -6.79
CA GLU A 6 13.68 -12.53 -5.44
C GLU A 6 12.22 -12.93 -5.56
N MET A 7 11.94 -14.22 -5.33
CA MET A 7 10.59 -14.67 -5.06
C MET A 7 10.27 -14.31 -3.61
N ARG A 8 9.37 -13.36 -3.41
CA ARG A 8 8.78 -13.06 -2.09
C ARG A 8 7.36 -13.60 -2.05
N GLN A 9 7.13 -14.61 -1.23
CA GLN A 9 5.80 -15.06 -0.84
C GLN A 9 5.42 -14.36 0.45
N TYR A 10 4.24 -13.72 0.46
CA TYR A 10 3.61 -13.23 1.68
C TYR A 10 2.50 -14.22 2.01
N GLU A 11 2.70 -15.06 3.02
CA GLU A 11 1.69 -16.04 3.45
C GLU A 11 0.50 -15.36 4.14
N GLU A 12 0.76 -14.24 4.82
CA GLU A 12 -0.24 -13.40 5.49
C GLU A 12 0.11 -11.93 5.28
N ALA A 13 -0.76 -11.18 4.59
CA ALA A 13 -0.62 -9.75 4.38
C ALA A 13 -1.96 -9.04 4.64
N THR A 14 -1.88 -7.89 5.31
CA THR A 14 -3.00 -6.96 5.38
C THR A 14 -3.09 -6.23 4.06
N ILE A 15 -4.26 -6.25 3.43
CA ILE A 15 -4.50 -5.54 2.17
C ILE A 15 -5.18 -4.21 2.47
N PHE A 16 -4.58 -3.13 2.00
CA PHE A 16 -5.14 -1.78 2.06
C PHE A 16 -5.34 -1.27 0.63
N VAL A 17 -6.58 -0.92 0.26
CA VAL A 17 -6.90 -0.48 -1.10
C VAL A 17 -7.07 1.03 -1.10
N VAL A 18 -6.31 1.71 -1.96
CA VAL A 18 -6.40 3.15 -2.18
C VAL A 18 -7.03 3.40 -3.53
N ASP A 19 -8.09 4.19 -3.59
CA ASP A 19 -8.53 4.77 -4.85
C ASP A 19 -7.50 5.80 -5.32
N SER A 20 -6.69 5.45 -6.32
CA SER A 20 -5.61 6.32 -6.78
C SER A 20 -6.11 7.53 -7.58
N SER A 21 -7.37 7.55 -8.02
CA SER A 21 -7.95 8.72 -8.69
C SER A 21 -8.35 9.83 -7.70
N ASP A 22 -8.54 9.50 -6.43
CA ASP A 22 -8.94 10.46 -5.40
C ASP A 22 -7.72 11.02 -4.65
N ASN A 23 -7.10 12.02 -5.25
CA ASN A 23 -5.95 12.73 -4.67
C ASN A 23 -6.31 13.47 -3.36
N GLY A 24 -7.57 13.82 -3.14
CA GLY A 24 -8.01 14.60 -1.96
C GLY A 24 -8.02 13.78 -0.68
N SER A 25 -8.30 12.48 -0.80
CA SER A 25 -8.54 11.58 0.34
C SER A 25 -7.27 10.88 0.85
N ILE A 26 -6.10 11.10 0.24
CA ILE A 26 -4.86 10.43 0.64
C ILE A 26 -4.43 10.76 2.09
N CYS A 27 -4.74 11.97 2.57
CA CYS A 27 -4.49 12.36 3.95
C CYS A 27 -5.35 11.56 4.93
N GLU A 28 -6.64 11.37 4.61
CA GLU A 28 -7.57 10.57 5.42
C GLU A 28 -7.15 9.10 5.42
N ALA A 29 -6.77 8.56 4.26
CA ALA A 29 -6.23 7.20 4.14
C ALA A 29 -4.95 7.00 4.98
N CYS A 30 -4.10 8.04 5.12
CA CYS A 30 -2.93 7.99 6.00
C CYS A 30 -3.32 7.95 7.50
N GLU A 31 -4.46 8.51 7.90
CA GLU A 31 -4.94 8.40 9.28
C GLU A 31 -5.49 7.00 9.54
N GLU A 32 -6.28 6.46 8.60
CA GLU A 32 -6.82 5.11 8.68
C GLU A 32 -5.73 4.04 8.75
N ILE A 33 -4.66 4.17 7.96
CA ILE A 33 -3.55 3.22 8.01
C ILE A 33 -2.86 3.23 9.37
N VAL A 34 -2.74 4.40 10.01
CA VAL A 34 -2.13 4.52 11.35
C VAL A 34 -2.98 3.83 12.40
N ASP A 35 -4.31 3.91 12.28
CA ASP A 35 -5.22 3.23 13.20
C ASP A 35 -5.26 1.72 12.95
N LEU A 36 -5.24 1.29 11.69
CA LEU A 36 -5.13 -0.12 11.30
C LEU A 36 -3.87 -0.77 11.90
N LEU A 37 -2.73 -0.08 11.85
CA LEU A 37 -1.45 -0.58 12.37
C LEU A 37 -1.40 -0.72 13.89
N LYS A 38 -2.35 -0.11 14.62
CA LYS A 38 -2.46 -0.27 16.09
C LYS A 38 -3.21 -1.55 16.48
N ILE A 39 -3.86 -2.23 15.54
CA ILE A 39 -4.60 -3.48 15.80
C ILE A 39 -3.58 -4.58 16.19
N PRO A 40 -3.67 -5.14 17.42
CA PRO A 40 -2.69 -6.12 17.92
C PRO A 40 -2.52 -7.35 17.03
N GLU A 41 -3.61 -7.83 16.44
CA GLU A 41 -3.64 -8.99 15.55
C GLU A 41 -2.88 -8.76 14.25
N LEU A 42 -2.66 -7.50 13.86
CA LEU A 42 -1.93 -7.14 12.66
C LEU A 42 -0.44 -6.87 12.93
N GLN A 43 0.05 -6.97 14.17
CA GLN A 43 1.43 -6.63 14.51
C GLN A 43 2.43 -7.50 13.72
N GLY A 44 3.34 -6.83 12.98
CA GLY A 44 4.36 -7.50 12.17
C GLY A 44 3.87 -8.13 10.87
N ILE A 45 2.55 -8.18 10.62
CA ILE A 45 1.98 -8.67 9.36
C ILE A 45 2.32 -7.68 8.24
N ALA A 46 2.78 -8.21 7.10
CA ALA A 46 3.13 -7.41 5.93
C ALA A 46 1.93 -6.58 5.44
N LEU A 47 2.20 -5.38 4.96
CA LEU A 47 1.18 -4.47 4.45
C LEU A 47 1.25 -4.38 2.92
N LEU A 48 0.22 -4.86 2.23
CA LEU A 48 0.08 -4.74 0.79
C LEU A 48 -0.90 -3.63 0.45
N ILE A 49 -0.43 -2.61 -0.26
CA ILE A 49 -1.26 -1.49 -0.71
C ILE A 49 -1.60 -1.69 -2.18
N PHE A 50 -2.89 -1.76 -2.51
CA PHE A 50 -3.36 -1.70 -3.88
C PHE A 50 -3.67 -0.26 -4.27
N ALA A 51 -2.90 0.28 -5.21
CA ALA A 51 -3.23 1.52 -5.90
C ALA A 51 -4.28 1.19 -6.97
N ASN A 52 -5.55 1.40 -6.67
CA ASN A 52 -6.68 1.03 -7.53
C ASN A 52 -7.07 2.17 -8.49
N LYS A 53 -7.69 1.84 -9.62
CA LYS A 53 -8.06 2.78 -10.71
C LYS A 53 -6.88 3.38 -11.48
N GLN A 54 -5.79 2.61 -11.64
CA GLN A 54 -4.60 3.05 -12.39
C GLN A 54 -4.84 3.23 -13.90
N ASP A 55 -6.04 2.96 -14.39
CA ASP A 55 -6.53 3.23 -15.74
C ASP A 55 -7.09 4.66 -15.92
N THR A 56 -7.30 5.41 -14.83
CA THR A 56 -7.84 6.77 -14.88
C THR A 56 -6.73 7.80 -15.11
N GLU A 57 -7.03 8.87 -15.86
CA GLU A 57 -6.15 10.03 -15.98
C GLU A 57 -5.93 10.70 -14.61
N ASP A 58 -4.76 11.31 -14.41
CA ASP A 58 -4.38 11.98 -13.15
C ASP A 58 -4.42 11.09 -11.88
N CYS A 59 -4.40 9.77 -12.03
CA CYS A 59 -4.26 8.85 -10.91
C CYS A 59 -2.87 8.95 -10.25
N MET A 60 -2.83 8.84 -8.93
CA MET A 60 -1.60 8.85 -8.16
C MET A 60 -0.70 7.67 -8.54
N SER A 61 0.58 7.94 -8.76
CA SER A 61 1.61 6.94 -8.92
C SER A 61 1.89 6.19 -7.61
N ALA A 62 2.55 5.04 -7.70
CA ALA A 62 3.00 4.30 -6.52
C ALA A 62 3.94 5.13 -5.62
N GLY A 63 4.71 6.06 -6.19
CA GLY A 63 5.57 6.97 -5.44
C GLY A 63 4.76 8.00 -4.65
N GLU A 64 3.77 8.62 -5.30
CA GLU A 64 2.87 9.59 -4.64
C GLU A 64 2.08 8.95 -3.51
N ILE A 65 1.55 7.74 -3.71
CA ILE A 65 0.86 6.99 -2.65
C ILE A 65 1.82 6.63 -1.52
N THR A 66 3.05 6.19 -1.83
CA THR A 66 4.07 5.89 -0.81
C THR A 66 4.37 7.11 0.06
N SER A 67 4.53 8.28 -0.56
CA SER A 67 4.77 9.54 0.12
C SER A 67 3.55 10.02 0.91
N GLY A 68 2.34 9.94 0.33
CA GLY A 68 1.10 10.38 0.94
C GLY A 68 0.71 9.57 2.18
N LEU A 69 0.85 8.24 2.11
CA LEU A 69 0.65 7.34 3.25
C LEU A 69 1.83 7.30 4.23
N LYS A 70 2.91 8.03 3.94
CA LYS A 70 4.13 8.10 4.75
C LYS A 70 4.70 6.72 5.08
N LEU A 71 4.68 5.78 4.12
CA LEU A 71 5.07 4.39 4.35
C LEU A 71 6.51 4.26 4.85
N GLN A 72 7.39 5.20 4.50
CA GLN A 72 8.76 5.27 5.02
C GLN A 72 8.84 5.35 6.56
N ASN A 73 7.78 5.73 7.25
CA ASN A 73 7.73 5.78 8.71
C ASN A 73 7.35 4.43 9.35
N ILE A 74 6.83 3.50 8.55
CA ILE A 74 6.48 2.14 8.99
C ILE A 74 7.76 1.31 8.94
N LYS A 75 8.30 0.95 10.11
CA LYS A 75 9.59 0.26 10.25
C LYS A 75 9.49 -1.15 10.83
N ASP A 76 8.32 -1.51 11.36
CA ASP A 76 8.06 -2.76 12.08
C ASP A 76 7.61 -3.92 11.17
N ARG A 77 7.39 -3.67 9.88
CA ARG A 77 6.90 -4.64 8.89
C ARG A 77 7.35 -4.29 7.48
N GLU A 78 7.31 -5.27 6.59
CA GLU A 78 7.42 -5.01 5.15
C GLU A 78 6.15 -4.36 4.61
N HIS A 79 6.30 -3.45 3.65
CA HIS A 79 5.18 -2.84 2.94
C HIS A 79 5.47 -2.74 1.43
N LYS A 80 4.43 -2.85 0.60
CA LYS A 80 4.57 -2.72 -0.86
C LYS A 80 3.32 -2.09 -1.48
N VAL A 81 3.54 -1.21 -2.45
CA VAL A 81 2.46 -0.66 -3.30
C VAL A 81 2.44 -1.43 -4.63
N ILE A 82 1.26 -1.95 -5.00
CA ILE A 82 1.02 -2.65 -6.26
C ILE A 82 -0.08 -1.91 -7.03
N LYS A 83 0.18 -1.66 -8.31
CA LYS A 83 -0.81 -1.08 -9.22
C LYS A 83 -1.93 -2.09 -9.48
N SER A 84 -3.17 -1.64 -9.46
CA SER A 84 -4.36 -2.46 -9.71
C SER A 84 -5.43 -1.66 -10.45
N GLN A 85 -6.33 -2.39 -11.11
CA GLN A 85 -7.45 -1.83 -11.90
C GLN A 85 -8.78 -2.52 -11.53
N GLU A 86 -8.85 -3.22 -10.39
CA GLU A 86 -10.03 -4.01 -10.01
C GLU A 86 -10.90 -3.29 -8.96
N VAL A 87 -12.14 -3.04 -9.36
CA VAL A 87 -13.24 -2.66 -8.48
C VAL A 87 -13.90 -3.96 -8.04
N TRP A 88 -13.75 -4.33 -6.76
CA TRP A 88 -14.48 -5.45 -6.14
C TRP A 88 -15.92 -5.04 -5.80
#